data_AF-G6F2N3-F1
#
_entry.id   AF-G6F2N3-F1
#
_cell.length_a   1.000
_cell.length_b   1.000
_cell.length_c   1.000
_cell.angle_alpha   90.00
_cell.angle_beta   90.00
_cell.angle_gamma   90.00
#
_symmetry.space_group_name_H-M   'P 1'
#
loop_
_entity.id
_entity.type
_entity.pdbx_description
1 polymer ?
#
loop_
_entity_poly.entity_id
_entity_poly.type
_entity_poly.pdbx_seq_one_letter_code
_entity_poly.pdbx_strand_id
1 'polypeptide(L)'
;MLENNSDNSYNHNNDRPKTKFIGFDISLFKKKQGAKNGADYKNRSAYVTMTYIHVRDADSSSHYDDNIRGNRNGMNIVGLSFGGIFVPINWLNINKNFTFYGNFVGQQNSHGNNQYRSTEAYGMYIEPGYTFSNLSWKPHIFYRYTRFSGNKNPNGTVKRSYDPFFLIDGKRYTYGGYWPGEIVGMYMVGLSNLQIQQFDITAVPPIHFFTKDDSLTLGVHFYNLSLIHPTGAGFKRGSSHHISNEIDFSGEYNLDENTSFSLLGGVAFSGPVAKKLAINDAPKYVSPNQIGSTSGVLEAYFYKHF
;
A
#
# COMPACT_ATOMS: atom_id res chain seq x y z
N MET A 1 -11.79 -9.91 22.28
CA MET A 1 -11.77 -10.50 20.93
C MET A 1 -12.10 -9.39 19.96
N LEU A 2 -11.35 -9.25 18.86
CA LEU A 2 -11.60 -8.21 17.85
C LEU A 2 -12.39 -8.80 16.70
N GLU A 3 -13.25 -8.00 16.08
CA GLU A 3 -14.14 -8.43 15.01
C GLU A 3 -14.24 -7.36 13.93
N ASN A 4 -14.23 -7.79 12.68
CA ASN A 4 -14.70 -6.99 11.54
C ASN A 4 -16.09 -7.50 11.15
N ASN A 5 -17.10 -6.63 11.29
CA ASN A 5 -18.47 -6.91 10.92
C ASN A 5 -18.87 -6.05 9.71
N SER A 6 -18.38 -6.43 8.53
CA SER A 6 -18.91 -5.93 7.26
C SER A 6 -20.23 -6.65 6.98
N ASP A 7 -21.33 -5.99 7.29
CA ASP A 7 -22.69 -6.43 6.98
C ASP A 7 -23.47 -5.25 6.41
N ASN A 8 -23.24 -4.97 5.13
CA ASN A 8 -23.95 -3.91 4.43
C ASN A 8 -25.12 -4.52 3.66
N SER A 9 -26.33 -4.04 3.96
CA SER A 9 -27.57 -4.48 3.28
C SER A 9 -27.52 -4.34 1.76
N TYR A 10 -26.72 -3.41 1.23
CA TYR A 10 -26.58 -3.18 -0.22
C TYR A 10 -25.59 -4.13 -0.91
N ASN A 11 -24.72 -4.82 -0.16
CA ASN A 11 -23.65 -5.69 -0.69
C ASN A 11 -23.78 -7.13 -0.18
N HIS A 12 -24.99 -7.57 0.15
CA HIS A 12 -25.22 -8.92 0.65
C HIS A 12 -24.62 -9.97 -0.30
N ASN A 13 -23.81 -10.90 0.23
CA ASN A 13 -22.96 -11.89 -0.48
C ASN A 13 -21.73 -11.35 -1.23
N ASN A 14 -21.55 -10.03 -1.28
CA ASN A 14 -20.43 -9.35 -1.93
C ASN A 14 -19.61 -8.50 -0.93
N ASP A 15 -19.83 -8.70 0.37
CA ASP A 15 -19.09 -8.05 1.44
C ASP A 15 -17.79 -8.78 1.77
N ARG A 16 -16.86 -8.07 2.40
CA ARG A 16 -15.66 -8.70 3.01
C ARG A 16 -16.11 -9.80 3.98
N PRO A 17 -15.38 -10.93 4.08
CA PRO A 17 -15.69 -11.95 5.07
C PRO A 17 -15.69 -11.37 6.48
N LYS A 18 -16.81 -11.53 7.22
CA LYS A 18 -16.85 -11.27 8.66
C LYS A 18 -15.75 -12.10 9.32
N THR A 19 -14.92 -11.47 10.14
CA THR A 19 -13.70 -12.10 10.64
C THR A 19 -13.51 -11.79 12.12
N LYS A 20 -13.37 -12.82 12.95
CA LYS A 20 -13.03 -12.73 14.38
C LYS A 20 -11.60 -13.19 14.60
N PHE A 21 -10.84 -12.42 15.35
CA PHE A 21 -9.43 -12.68 15.54
C PHE A 21 -8.92 -12.28 16.92
N ILE A 22 -7.79 -12.87 17.27
CA ILE A 22 -6.98 -12.53 18.43
C ILE A 22 -5.55 -12.32 17.98
N GLY A 23 -4.78 -11.52 18.71
CA GLY A 23 -3.41 -11.24 18.33
C GLY A 23 -2.72 -10.36 19.34
N PHE A 24 -1.46 -10.07 19.06
CA PHE A 24 -0.65 -9.13 19.81
C PHE A 24 0.29 -8.39 18.86
N ASP A 25 0.75 -7.24 19.33
CA ASP A 25 1.79 -6.45 18.71
C ASP A 25 2.84 -6.09 19.77
N ILE A 26 4.11 -6.33 19.46
CA ILE A 26 5.24 -5.99 20.33
C ILE A 26 6.17 -5.07 19.54
N SER A 27 6.36 -3.86 20.07
CA SER A 27 7.15 -2.81 19.43
C SER A 27 8.34 -2.39 20.30
N LEU A 28 9.56 -2.52 19.78
CA LEU A 28 10.77 -1.88 20.31
C LEU A 28 11.03 -0.60 19.52
N PHE A 29 11.22 0.53 20.19
CA PHE A 29 11.41 1.80 19.48
C PHE A 29 12.29 2.78 20.23
N LYS A 30 12.92 3.68 19.47
CA LYS A 30 13.60 4.87 19.96
C LYS A 30 12.72 6.08 19.70
N LYS A 31 12.55 6.95 20.69
CA LYS A 31 11.80 8.21 20.54
C LYS A 31 12.65 9.30 19.87
N LYS A 32 11.99 10.18 19.13
CA LYS A 32 12.57 11.46 18.66
C LYS A 32 12.92 12.34 19.86
N GLN A 33 13.95 13.16 19.71
CA GLN A 33 14.35 14.12 20.75
C GLN A 33 13.20 15.10 21.03
N GLY A 34 12.91 15.36 22.30
CA GLY A 34 11.81 16.26 22.71
C GLY A 34 10.41 15.66 22.69
N ALA A 35 10.22 14.42 22.20
CA ALA A 35 8.90 13.80 22.19
C ALA A 35 8.45 13.40 23.61
N LYS A 36 7.24 13.87 23.99
CA LYS A 36 6.65 13.64 25.33
C LYS A 36 6.29 12.17 25.56
N ASN A 37 5.75 11.48 24.56
CA ASN A 37 5.31 10.07 24.64
C ASN A 37 5.76 9.26 23.41
N GLY A 38 6.29 8.06 23.62
CA GLY A 38 6.78 7.16 22.56
C GLY A 38 5.72 6.22 21.96
N ALA A 39 4.53 6.15 22.56
CA ALA A 39 3.43 5.31 22.11
C ALA A 39 2.97 5.68 20.69
N ASP A 40 2.97 6.97 20.37
CA ASP A 40 2.52 7.49 19.08
C ASP A 40 3.58 7.21 18.00
N TYR A 41 3.20 6.52 16.91
CA TYR A 41 4.13 6.06 15.87
C TYR A 41 4.93 7.21 15.24
N LYS A 42 4.31 8.39 15.07
CA LYS A 42 4.96 9.60 14.51
C LYS A 42 6.15 10.12 15.35
N ASN A 43 6.20 9.76 16.64
CA ASN A 43 7.22 10.19 17.58
C ASN A 43 8.41 9.23 17.65
N ARG A 44 8.39 8.12 16.90
CA ARG A 44 9.48 7.15 16.86
C ARG A 44 10.53 7.60 15.84
N SER A 45 11.81 7.60 16.23
CA SER A 45 12.94 7.86 15.33
C SER A 45 13.46 6.58 14.67
N ALA A 46 13.27 5.45 15.35
CA ALA A 46 13.55 4.11 14.83
C ALA A 46 12.63 3.11 15.56
N TYR A 47 12.22 2.05 14.89
CA TYR A 47 11.40 1.00 15.48
C TYR A 47 11.59 -0.36 14.80
N VAL A 48 11.27 -1.41 15.56
CA VAL A 48 11.00 -2.77 15.09
C VAL A 48 9.75 -3.27 15.81
N THR A 49 8.82 -3.80 15.05
CA THR A 49 7.50 -4.22 15.51
C THR A 49 7.22 -5.62 14.99
N MET A 50 6.87 -6.54 15.89
CA MET A 50 6.38 -7.87 15.55
C MET A 50 4.88 -7.93 15.84
N THR A 51 4.11 -8.40 14.86
CA THR A 51 2.67 -8.59 14.99
C THR A 51 2.34 -10.06 14.79
N TYR A 52 1.44 -10.60 15.59
CA TYR A 52 0.85 -11.92 15.37
C TYR A 52 -0.67 -11.82 15.44
N ILE A 53 -1.35 -12.41 14.46
CA ILE A 53 -2.81 -12.51 14.44
C ILE A 53 -3.20 -13.95 14.12
N HIS A 54 -4.14 -14.48 14.90
CA HIS A 54 -4.81 -15.74 14.63
C HIS A 54 -6.29 -15.47 14.39
N VAL A 55 -6.75 -15.83 13.19
CA VAL A 55 -8.16 -15.77 12.80
C VAL A 55 -8.88 -16.96 13.41
N ARG A 56 -9.77 -16.68 14.36
CA ARG A 56 -10.55 -17.69 15.08
C ARG A 56 -11.73 -18.19 14.28
N ASP A 57 -12.34 -17.29 13.53
CA ASP A 57 -13.53 -17.55 12.75
C ASP A 57 -13.59 -16.56 11.59
N ALA A 58 -14.01 -17.03 10.43
CA ALA A 58 -14.25 -16.19 9.28
C ALA A 58 -15.39 -16.77 8.45
N ASP A 59 -16.31 -15.90 8.03
CA ASP A 59 -17.43 -16.28 7.18
C ASP A 59 -16.91 -16.77 5.82
N SER A 60 -17.00 -18.08 5.60
CA SER A 60 -16.59 -18.72 4.36
C SER A 60 -17.68 -18.74 3.29
N SER A 61 -18.90 -18.29 3.61
CA SER A 61 -20.00 -18.17 2.65
C SER A 61 -19.93 -16.88 1.83
N SER A 62 -19.10 -15.90 2.22
CA SER A 62 -18.81 -14.74 1.38
C SER A 62 -18.11 -15.18 0.09
N HIS A 63 -18.77 -14.92 -1.04
CA HIS A 63 -18.27 -15.24 -2.38
C HIS A 63 -17.44 -14.09 -2.99
N TYR A 64 -17.19 -13.02 -2.24
CA TYR A 64 -16.40 -11.90 -2.73
C TYR A 64 -14.93 -12.33 -2.84
N ASP A 65 -14.48 -12.53 -4.09
CA ASP A 65 -13.08 -12.73 -4.44
C ASP A 65 -12.40 -13.87 -3.65
N ASP A 66 -12.95 -15.08 -3.80
CA ASP A 66 -12.43 -16.30 -3.15
C ASP A 66 -10.93 -16.52 -3.37
N ASN A 67 -10.42 -16.11 -4.54
CA ASN A 67 -9.01 -16.23 -4.87
C ASN A 67 -8.13 -15.43 -3.90
N ILE A 68 -8.56 -14.24 -3.48
CA ILE A 68 -7.79 -13.33 -2.61
C ILE A 68 -8.21 -13.47 -1.15
N ARG A 69 -9.49 -13.66 -0.86
CA ARG A 69 -10.06 -13.64 0.50
C ARG A 69 -10.55 -14.98 1.01
N GLY A 70 -10.49 -16.02 0.18
CA GLY A 70 -10.83 -17.38 0.58
C GLY A 70 -9.88 -17.90 1.67
N ASN A 71 -10.39 -18.80 2.50
CA ASN A 71 -9.62 -19.57 3.48
C ASN A 71 -8.98 -18.77 4.64
N ARG A 72 -9.66 -17.75 5.16
CA ARG A 72 -9.26 -17.01 6.37
C ARG A 72 -9.46 -17.79 7.67
N ASN A 73 -10.46 -18.67 7.74
CA ASN A 73 -10.80 -19.34 8.98
C ASN A 73 -9.63 -20.23 9.48
N GLY A 74 -9.09 -19.96 10.67
CA GLY A 74 -7.91 -20.64 11.21
C GLY A 74 -6.56 -20.09 10.71
N MET A 75 -6.55 -19.01 9.91
CA MET A 75 -5.34 -18.43 9.37
C MET A 75 -4.48 -17.74 10.44
N ASN A 76 -3.18 -18.00 10.39
CA ASN A 76 -2.17 -17.31 11.18
C ASN A 76 -1.47 -16.27 10.31
N ILE A 77 -1.22 -15.10 10.89
CA ILE A 77 -0.58 -13.97 10.24
C ILE A 77 0.56 -13.51 11.13
N VAL A 78 1.75 -13.42 10.55
CA VAL A 78 2.95 -12.90 11.23
C VAL A 78 3.43 -11.68 10.47
N GLY A 79 3.58 -10.56 11.16
CA GLY A 79 4.11 -9.31 10.64
C GLY A 79 5.43 -8.94 11.29
N LEU A 80 6.37 -8.43 10.51
CA LEU A 80 7.56 -7.74 10.99
C LEU A 80 7.64 -6.39 10.28
N SER A 81 7.52 -5.31 11.03
CA SER A 81 7.72 -3.95 10.53
C SER A 81 8.95 -3.33 11.17
N PHE A 82 9.72 -2.59 10.40
CA PHE A 82 10.86 -1.84 10.90
C PHE A 82 10.95 -0.51 10.16
N GLY A 83 11.53 0.49 10.80
CA GLY A 83 11.56 1.80 10.19
C GLY A 83 12.32 2.85 10.95
N GLY A 84 12.78 3.85 10.23
CA GLY A 84 13.33 5.09 10.76
C GLY A 84 14.78 5.33 10.37
N ILE A 85 15.47 6.10 11.20
CA ILE A 85 16.88 6.45 11.04
C ILE A 85 17.69 5.45 11.86
N PHE A 86 18.17 4.40 11.19
CA PHE A 86 19.12 3.47 11.81
C PHE A 86 20.46 4.21 12.02
N VAL A 87 21.11 3.93 13.16
CA VAL A 87 22.34 4.57 13.65
C VAL A 87 23.34 4.82 12.50
N PRO A 88 24.00 5.99 12.43
CA PRO A 88 24.82 6.38 11.29
C PRO A 88 25.77 5.27 10.88
N ILE A 89 25.65 4.84 9.63
CA ILE A 89 26.55 3.86 9.05
C ILE A 89 27.80 4.64 8.66
N ASN A 90 28.65 4.91 9.65
CA ASN A 90 29.84 5.76 9.51
C ASN A 90 30.76 5.29 8.37
N TRP A 91 30.84 3.98 8.14
CA TRP A 91 31.64 3.39 7.06
C TRP A 91 31.05 3.59 5.66
N LEU A 92 29.76 3.91 5.55
CA LEU A 92 29.12 4.35 4.31
C LEU A 92 28.98 5.89 4.23
N ASN A 93 29.47 6.63 5.22
CA ASN A 93 29.22 8.06 5.41
C ASN A 93 27.72 8.44 5.34
N ILE A 94 26.85 7.50 5.72
CA ILE A 94 25.40 7.70 5.71
C ILE A 94 25.04 8.41 7.02
N ASN A 95 24.79 9.72 6.91
CA ASN A 95 24.43 10.64 7.98
C ASN A 95 22.99 10.39 8.51
N LYS A 96 22.53 11.24 9.45
CA LYS A 96 21.18 11.20 10.04
C LYS A 96 20.02 11.40 9.05
N ASN A 97 20.28 11.65 7.78
CA ASN A 97 19.27 11.94 6.77
C ASN A 97 18.83 10.72 5.96
N PHE A 98 19.44 9.57 6.19
CA PHE A 98 18.99 8.32 5.59
C PHE A 98 17.91 7.68 6.45
N THR A 99 16.87 7.23 5.76
CA THR A 99 15.80 6.45 6.35
C THR A 99 15.74 5.09 5.67
N PHE A 100 15.40 4.07 6.44
CA PHE A 100 15.11 2.76 5.90
C PHE A 100 13.86 2.23 6.57
N TYR A 101 12.95 1.70 5.78
CA TYR A 101 11.72 1.13 6.28
C TYR A 101 11.41 -0.15 5.55
N GLY A 102 10.66 -1.02 6.20
CA GLY A 102 10.18 -2.23 5.59
C GLY A 102 9.09 -2.88 6.41
N ASN A 103 8.32 -3.72 5.73
CA ASN A 103 7.35 -4.59 6.35
C ASN A 103 7.36 -5.93 5.61
N PHE A 104 7.22 -7.01 6.36
CA PHE A 104 6.93 -8.33 5.83
C PHE A 104 5.74 -8.93 6.59
N VAL A 105 4.75 -9.42 5.86
CA VAL A 105 3.60 -10.13 6.41
C VAL A 105 3.54 -11.50 5.76
N GLY A 106 3.56 -12.56 6.56
CA GLY A 106 3.30 -13.92 6.14
C GLY A 106 1.91 -14.38 6.56
N GLN A 107 1.24 -15.15 5.71
CA GLN A 107 -0.08 -15.73 5.92
C GLN A 107 0.00 -17.24 5.74
N GLN A 108 -0.39 -17.97 6.77
CA GLN A 108 -0.36 -19.43 6.77
C GLN A 108 -1.66 -20.01 7.30
N ASN A 109 -2.19 -21.01 6.61
CA ASN A 109 -3.30 -21.80 7.09
C ASN A 109 -3.14 -23.24 6.62
N SER A 110 -3.34 -24.21 7.50
CA SER A 110 -3.34 -25.64 7.17
C SER A 110 -4.75 -26.23 7.06
N HIS A 111 -5.78 -25.43 7.33
CA HIS A 111 -7.17 -25.84 7.18
C HIS A 111 -7.62 -25.63 5.73
N GLY A 112 -8.36 -26.60 5.20
CA GLY A 112 -8.94 -26.50 3.87
C GLY A 112 -10.32 -25.84 3.92
N ASN A 113 -10.51 -24.80 3.11
CA ASN A 113 -11.79 -24.12 2.92
C ASN A 113 -11.81 -23.39 1.56
N ASN A 114 -13.00 -23.09 1.04
CA ASN A 114 -13.23 -22.40 -0.25
C ASN A 114 -12.30 -22.93 -1.36
N GLN A 115 -12.31 -24.25 -1.58
CA GLN A 115 -11.54 -24.99 -2.59
C GLN A 115 -10.01 -25.08 -2.36
N TYR A 116 -9.48 -24.39 -1.36
CA TYR A 116 -8.07 -24.49 -0.98
C TYR A 116 -7.87 -25.52 0.13
N ARG A 117 -6.71 -26.18 0.14
CA ARG A 117 -6.23 -27.08 1.21
C ARG A 117 -5.38 -26.35 2.24
N SER A 118 -4.71 -25.29 1.81
CA SER A 118 -3.84 -24.47 2.67
C SER A 118 -3.67 -23.07 2.09
N THR A 119 -3.15 -22.17 2.91
CA THR A 119 -2.75 -20.81 2.53
C THR A 119 -1.26 -20.64 2.80
N GLU A 120 -0.54 -20.11 1.81
CA GLU A 120 0.89 -19.79 1.84
C GLU A 120 1.09 -18.47 1.07
N ALA A 121 0.85 -17.35 1.72
CA ALA A 121 0.92 -16.04 1.08
C ALA A 121 1.79 -15.06 1.87
N TYR A 122 2.28 -14.03 1.20
CA TYR A 122 3.04 -12.97 1.84
C TYR A 122 2.87 -11.62 1.14
N GLY A 123 3.06 -10.56 1.90
CA GLY A 123 3.18 -9.18 1.42
C GLY A 123 4.46 -8.58 1.98
N MET A 124 5.16 -7.76 1.21
CA MET A 124 6.33 -7.06 1.70
C MET A 124 6.55 -5.71 1.02
N TYR A 125 7.24 -4.82 1.71
CA TYR A 125 7.98 -3.75 1.06
C TYR A 125 9.32 -3.48 1.74
N ILE A 126 10.21 -2.84 0.99
CA ILE A 126 11.40 -2.16 1.50
C ILE A 126 11.46 -0.76 0.91
N GLU A 127 11.93 0.21 1.70
CA GLU A 127 12.02 1.61 1.28
C GLU A 127 13.23 2.30 1.91
N PRO A 128 14.37 2.38 1.19
CA PRO A 128 15.40 3.36 1.46
C PRO A 128 14.97 4.77 1.03
N GLY A 129 15.31 5.76 1.85
CA GLY A 129 15.11 7.17 1.55
C GLY A 129 16.27 8.03 2.04
N TYR A 130 16.44 9.19 1.43
CA TYR A 130 17.49 10.14 1.79
C TYR A 130 17.01 11.58 1.66
N THR A 131 17.27 12.39 2.69
CA THR A 131 16.99 13.83 2.69
C THR A 131 18.27 14.64 2.48
N PHE A 132 18.29 15.50 1.46
CA PHE A 132 19.37 16.45 1.25
C PHE A 132 19.15 17.70 2.12
N SER A 133 19.32 17.56 3.43
CA SER A 133 19.03 18.61 4.43
C SER A 133 19.79 19.92 4.25
N ASN A 134 20.92 19.88 3.53
CA ASN A 134 21.81 21.02 3.34
C ASN A 134 21.45 21.85 2.09
N LEU A 135 20.51 21.39 1.27
CA LEU A 135 20.00 22.13 0.12
C LEU A 135 18.81 22.98 0.57
N SER A 136 18.64 24.14 -0.07
CA SER A 136 17.58 25.10 0.26
C SER A 136 16.17 24.50 0.16
N TRP A 137 15.94 23.64 -0.83
CA TRP A 137 14.66 22.95 -1.06
C TRP A 137 14.48 21.66 -0.24
N LYS A 138 15.52 21.25 0.50
CA LYS A 138 15.55 20.04 1.35
C LYS A 138 14.90 18.81 0.68
N PRO A 139 15.26 18.45 -0.57
CA PRO A 139 14.58 17.36 -1.25
C PRO A 139 14.77 16.05 -0.48
N HIS A 140 13.70 15.27 -0.41
CA HIS A 140 13.67 13.91 0.09
C HIS A 140 13.36 12.99 -1.08
N ILE A 141 14.21 11.98 -1.28
CA ILE A 141 14.04 10.98 -2.31
C ILE A 141 13.86 9.64 -1.62
N PHE A 142 12.87 8.86 -2.04
CA PHE A 142 12.79 7.47 -1.65
C PHE A 142 12.42 6.57 -2.82
N TYR A 143 12.78 5.31 -2.67
CA TYR A 143 12.38 4.25 -3.57
C TYR A 143 11.74 3.15 -2.76
N ARG A 144 10.55 2.72 -3.15
CA ARG A 144 9.86 1.58 -2.51
C ARG A 144 9.69 0.45 -3.52
N TYR A 145 10.11 -0.74 -3.09
CA TYR A 145 9.76 -1.99 -3.75
C TYR A 145 8.69 -2.69 -2.94
N THR A 146 7.53 -2.95 -3.54
CA THR A 146 6.42 -3.67 -2.90
C THR A 146 6.09 -4.94 -3.67
N ARG A 147 5.77 -6.01 -2.94
CA ARG A 147 5.37 -7.29 -3.51
C ARG A 147 4.30 -7.97 -2.68
N PHE A 148 3.18 -8.30 -3.32
CA PHE A 148 2.11 -9.13 -2.78
C PHE A 148 2.05 -10.44 -3.53
N SER A 149 2.21 -11.58 -2.85
CA SER A 149 2.22 -12.89 -3.47
C SER A 149 0.91 -13.18 -4.23
N GLY A 150 1.00 -14.07 -5.21
CA GLY A 150 -0.11 -14.43 -6.09
C GLY A 150 -0.13 -15.92 -6.39
N ASN A 151 -1.31 -16.44 -6.75
CA ASN A 151 -1.41 -17.76 -7.36
C ASN A 151 -0.71 -17.76 -8.73
N LYS A 152 0.07 -18.81 -9.03
CA LYS A 152 0.59 -19.03 -10.39
C LYS A 152 -0.38 -19.82 -11.25
N ASN A 153 -1.11 -20.74 -10.63
CA ASN A 153 -2.14 -21.57 -11.23
C ASN A 153 -3.48 -21.19 -10.57
N PRO A 154 -4.49 -20.72 -11.32
CA PRO A 154 -5.78 -20.35 -10.75
C PRO A 154 -6.53 -21.56 -10.16
N ASN A 155 -6.21 -22.77 -10.62
CA ASN A 155 -6.80 -24.02 -10.13
C ASN A 155 -5.89 -24.73 -9.10
N GLY A 156 -4.93 -24.01 -8.51
CA GLY A 156 -4.05 -24.56 -7.50
C GLY A 156 -4.79 -24.83 -6.18
N THR A 157 -4.40 -25.89 -5.47
CA THR A 157 -5.00 -26.25 -4.18
C THR A 157 -4.40 -25.50 -2.98
N VAL A 158 -3.36 -24.70 -3.20
CA VAL A 158 -2.72 -23.87 -2.17
C VAL A 158 -2.93 -22.41 -2.55
N LYS A 159 -3.58 -21.65 -1.68
CA LYS A 159 -3.80 -20.21 -1.86
C LYS A 159 -2.51 -19.45 -1.61
N ARG A 160 -1.96 -18.87 -2.68
CA ARG A 160 -0.77 -18.00 -2.64
C ARG A 160 -1.07 -16.54 -2.92
N SER A 161 -2.32 -16.23 -3.26
CA SER A 161 -2.80 -14.85 -3.34
C SER A 161 -2.84 -14.23 -1.94
N TYR A 162 -2.14 -13.11 -1.78
CA TYR A 162 -2.14 -12.33 -0.55
C TYR A 162 -3.54 -11.81 -0.23
N ASP A 163 -3.94 -11.91 1.03
CA ASP A 163 -5.18 -11.36 1.54
C ASP A 163 -4.92 -10.01 2.24
N PRO A 164 -5.49 -8.88 1.80
CA PRO A 164 -5.31 -7.58 2.45
C PRO A 164 -6.15 -7.45 3.75
N PHE A 165 -6.24 -8.50 4.55
CA PHE A 165 -6.82 -8.43 5.90
C PHE A 165 -5.89 -7.74 6.89
N PHE A 166 -4.59 -8.02 6.81
CA PHE A 166 -3.55 -7.26 7.52
C PHE A 166 -2.63 -6.60 6.51
N LEU A 167 -2.28 -5.35 6.76
CA LEU A 167 -1.77 -4.44 5.75
C LEU A 167 -0.31 -4.12 6.03
N ILE A 168 0.51 -4.04 5.00
CA ILE A 168 1.95 -3.85 5.16
C ILE A 168 2.32 -2.40 5.53
N ASP A 169 1.52 -1.39 5.15
CA ASP A 169 1.92 0.03 5.27
C ASP A 169 1.83 0.65 6.67
N GLY A 170 1.00 0.12 7.57
CA GLY A 170 0.79 0.72 8.88
C GLY A 170 0.41 2.22 8.82
N LYS A 171 0.81 3.01 9.83
CA LYS A 171 0.56 4.48 9.90
C LYS A 171 1.62 5.29 9.14
N ARG A 172 2.13 4.78 8.01
CA ARG A 172 3.10 5.50 7.20
C ARG A 172 2.37 6.35 6.16
N TYR A 173 2.25 7.63 6.45
CA TYR A 173 1.70 8.62 5.52
C TYR A 173 2.78 9.02 4.51
N THR A 174 2.99 8.17 3.52
CA THR A 174 3.70 8.51 2.27
C THR A 174 2.68 8.51 1.14
N TYR A 175 2.92 9.32 0.10
CA TYR A 175 2.21 9.15 -1.16
C TYR A 175 2.35 7.70 -1.64
N GLY A 176 1.26 7.14 -2.16
CA GLY A 176 1.26 5.76 -2.62
C GLY A 176 1.41 4.70 -1.53
N GLY A 177 1.13 5.06 -0.26
CA GLY A 177 1.23 4.15 0.88
C GLY A 177 0.33 2.92 0.74
N TYR A 178 -0.81 2.94 1.42
CA TYR A 178 -1.72 1.79 1.44
C TYR A 178 -2.36 1.48 0.07
N TRP A 179 -2.48 2.50 -0.77
CA TRP A 179 -2.97 2.42 -2.14
C TRP A 179 -1.87 2.93 -3.07
N PRO A 180 -1.32 2.07 -3.95
CA PRO A 180 -0.11 2.39 -4.71
C PRO A 180 -0.40 3.23 -5.97
N GLY A 181 -0.35 4.54 -5.83
CA GLY A 181 -0.74 5.49 -6.88
C GLY A 181 -2.20 5.91 -6.73
N GLU A 182 -2.58 6.95 -7.46
CA GLU A 182 -3.89 7.60 -7.37
C GLU A 182 -4.94 6.96 -8.28
N ILE A 183 -4.54 6.43 -9.44
CA ILE A 183 -5.46 5.93 -10.45
C ILE A 183 -5.45 4.41 -10.46
N VAL A 184 -4.36 3.78 -10.93
CA VAL A 184 -4.39 2.34 -11.23
C VAL A 184 -4.36 1.51 -9.96
N GLY A 185 -3.47 1.87 -9.02
CA GLY A 185 -3.36 1.14 -7.75
C GLY A 185 -4.53 1.30 -6.80
N MET A 186 -5.29 2.38 -6.94
CA MET A 186 -6.46 2.64 -6.10
C MET A 186 -7.73 1.99 -6.66
N TYR A 187 -7.90 1.97 -7.99
CA TYR A 187 -9.19 1.63 -8.60
C TYR A 187 -9.19 0.37 -9.48
N MET A 188 -8.04 -0.07 -10.00
CA MET A 188 -8.00 -1.14 -11.01
C MET A 188 -7.40 -2.46 -10.52
N VAL A 189 -6.59 -2.44 -9.46
CA VAL A 189 -5.88 -3.65 -9.00
C VAL A 189 -6.08 -3.93 -7.52
N GLY A 190 -6.27 -5.20 -7.19
CA GLY A 190 -6.20 -5.66 -5.80
C GLY A 190 -4.76 -5.73 -5.31
N LEU A 191 -4.57 -5.60 -3.99
CA LEU A 191 -3.27 -5.75 -3.31
C LEU A 191 -2.86 -7.24 -3.21
N SER A 192 -2.80 -7.94 -4.34
CA SER A 192 -2.51 -9.36 -4.44
C SER A 192 -2.03 -9.71 -5.85
N ASN A 193 -1.10 -10.68 -5.97
CA ASN A 193 -0.44 -11.01 -7.23
C ASN A 193 0.22 -9.80 -7.93
N LEU A 194 0.73 -8.86 -7.12
CA LEU A 194 1.12 -7.53 -7.57
C LEU A 194 2.55 -7.21 -7.14
N GLN A 195 3.31 -6.61 -8.04
CA GLN A 195 4.62 -6.02 -7.79
C GLN A 195 4.56 -4.54 -8.17
N ILE A 196 5.21 -3.71 -7.36
CA ILE A 196 5.19 -2.26 -7.49
C ILE A 196 6.60 -1.73 -7.32
N GLN A 197 7.02 -0.93 -8.29
CA GLN A 197 8.17 -0.05 -8.15
C GLN A 197 7.64 1.36 -7.94
N GLN A 198 8.05 2.00 -6.86
CA GLN A 198 7.65 3.36 -6.54
C GLN A 198 8.91 4.22 -6.36
N PHE A 199 8.90 5.40 -6.97
CA PHE A 199 9.95 6.40 -6.82
C PHE A 199 9.34 7.75 -6.55
N ASP A 200 9.78 8.38 -5.47
CA ASP A 200 9.19 9.62 -4.98
C ASP A 200 10.28 10.64 -4.74
N ILE A 201 10.00 11.86 -5.17
CA ILE A 201 10.78 13.04 -4.83
C ILE A 201 9.82 14.06 -4.24
N THR A 202 10.07 14.46 -2.99
CA THR A 202 9.37 15.59 -2.37
C THR A 202 10.35 16.68 -1.99
N ALA A 203 9.95 17.94 -2.06
CA ALA A 203 10.77 19.08 -1.67
C ALA A 203 9.95 20.12 -0.91
N VAL A 204 10.59 20.82 0.01
CA VAL A 204 10.01 21.94 0.76
C VAL A 204 10.78 23.20 0.38
N PRO A 205 10.37 23.92 -0.68
CA PRO A 205 10.99 25.17 -1.05
C PRO A 205 10.96 26.18 0.10
N PRO A 206 11.98 27.04 0.26
CA PRO A 206 12.02 28.07 1.30
C PRO A 206 11.20 29.30 0.88
N ILE A 207 9.98 29.06 0.41
CA ILE A 207 9.06 30.09 -0.09
C ILE A 207 7.86 30.12 0.86
N HIS A 208 7.50 31.32 1.25
CA HIS A 208 6.42 31.62 2.16
C HIS A 208 5.45 32.60 1.48
N PHE A 209 4.16 32.29 1.45
CA PHE A 209 3.16 33.06 0.69
C PHE A 209 2.38 34.04 1.56
N PHE A 210 1.97 33.64 2.76
CA PHE A 210 1.08 34.41 3.63
C PHE A 210 1.67 34.67 5.03
N THR A 211 2.38 33.70 5.61
CA THR A 211 2.98 33.84 6.95
C THR A 211 4.43 33.35 6.94
N LYS A 212 5.24 33.72 7.93
CA LYS A 212 6.63 33.24 8.02
C LYS A 212 6.75 31.75 8.35
N ASP A 213 5.66 31.16 8.86
CA ASP A 213 5.62 29.79 9.34
C ASP A 213 4.83 28.87 8.41
N ASP A 214 4.26 29.41 7.32
CA ASP A 214 3.61 28.60 6.31
C ASP A 214 4.63 27.70 5.59
N SER A 215 4.15 26.65 4.94
CA SER A 215 5.02 25.74 4.20
C SER A 215 4.33 25.18 2.98
N LEU A 216 5.08 25.05 1.89
CA LEU A 216 4.67 24.31 0.71
C LEU A 216 5.54 23.07 0.57
N THR A 217 4.93 21.90 0.42
CA THR A 217 5.59 20.66 0.03
C THR A 217 5.16 20.31 -1.39
N LEU A 218 6.12 20.14 -2.28
CA LEU A 218 5.90 19.70 -3.66
C LEU A 218 6.37 18.26 -3.82
N GLY A 219 5.65 17.46 -4.61
CA GLY A 219 5.96 16.05 -4.83
C GLY A 219 5.81 15.64 -6.29
N VAL A 220 6.67 14.72 -6.72
CA VAL A 220 6.54 13.93 -7.94
C VAL A 220 6.68 12.47 -7.56
N HIS A 221 5.73 11.66 -8.01
CA HIS A 221 5.59 10.26 -7.62
C HIS A 221 5.47 9.42 -8.88
N PHE A 222 6.29 8.39 -9.00
CA PHE A 222 6.25 7.47 -10.12
C PHE A 222 5.94 6.06 -9.63
N TYR A 223 5.00 5.40 -10.31
CA TYR A 223 4.66 4.02 -10.03
C TYR A 223 4.76 3.17 -11.29
N ASN A 224 5.35 1.99 -11.17
CA ASN A 224 5.25 0.91 -12.15
C ASN A 224 4.59 -0.29 -11.49
N LEU A 225 3.41 -0.66 -12.00
CA LEU A 225 2.64 -1.79 -11.50
C LEU A 225 2.74 -2.96 -12.47
N SER A 226 2.97 -4.16 -11.92
CA SER A 226 3.07 -5.40 -12.69
C SER A 226 2.46 -6.59 -11.96
N LEU A 227 1.82 -7.50 -12.69
CA LEU A 227 1.42 -8.80 -12.15
C LEU A 227 2.65 -9.67 -11.91
N ILE A 228 2.69 -10.39 -10.80
CA ILE A 228 3.75 -11.39 -10.57
C ILE A 228 3.48 -12.63 -11.44
N HIS A 229 2.23 -13.07 -11.49
CA HIS A 229 1.80 -14.24 -12.23
C HIS A 229 0.54 -13.93 -13.07
N PRO A 230 0.71 -13.50 -14.33
CA PRO A 230 -0.42 -13.27 -15.24
C PRO A 230 -1.34 -14.49 -15.35
N THR A 231 -0.78 -15.70 -15.35
CA THR A 231 -1.55 -16.95 -15.42
C THR A 231 -2.49 -17.15 -14.23
N GLY A 232 -2.11 -16.70 -13.03
CA GLY A 232 -2.98 -16.71 -11.86
C GLY A 232 -4.16 -15.75 -11.93
N ALA A 233 -4.02 -14.69 -12.73
CA ALA A 233 -5.09 -13.75 -13.03
C ALA A 233 -5.90 -14.16 -14.28
N GLY A 234 -5.75 -15.40 -14.74
CA GLY A 234 -6.50 -15.94 -15.88
C GLY A 234 -5.91 -15.64 -17.26
N PHE A 235 -4.75 -15.00 -17.34
CA PHE A 235 -4.09 -14.75 -18.63
C PHE A 235 -3.38 -15.99 -19.18
N LYS A 236 -3.22 -16.07 -20.51
CA LYS A 236 -2.46 -17.14 -21.16
C LYS A 236 -0.98 -17.09 -20.75
N ARG A 237 -0.32 -18.25 -20.70
CA ARG A 237 1.13 -18.33 -20.49
C ARG A 237 1.87 -17.47 -21.54
N GLY A 238 2.87 -16.71 -21.09
CA GLY A 238 3.61 -15.78 -21.95
C GLY A 238 2.96 -14.41 -22.12
N SER A 239 1.82 -14.15 -21.47
CA SER A 239 1.26 -12.79 -21.40
C SER A 239 2.21 -11.84 -20.69
N SER A 240 2.15 -10.56 -21.07
CA SER A 240 2.88 -9.49 -20.38
C SER A 240 2.52 -9.45 -18.89
N HIS A 241 3.45 -8.94 -18.09
CA HIS A 241 3.25 -8.68 -16.67
C HIS A 241 2.86 -7.22 -16.41
N HIS A 242 3.16 -6.31 -17.35
CA HIS A 242 3.05 -4.88 -17.14
C HIS A 242 1.60 -4.40 -17.12
N ILE A 243 1.19 -3.83 -15.99
CA ILE A 243 -0.14 -3.27 -15.75
C ILE A 243 -0.15 -1.80 -16.13
N SER A 244 0.70 -0.97 -15.53
CA SER A 244 0.72 0.48 -15.81
C SER A 244 2.04 1.13 -15.41
N ASN A 245 2.28 2.30 -16.00
CA ASN A 245 3.12 3.33 -15.40
C ASN A 245 2.22 4.50 -15.01
N GLU A 246 2.53 5.16 -13.90
CA GLU A 246 1.76 6.29 -13.40
C GLU A 246 2.72 7.37 -12.89
N ILE A 247 2.40 8.63 -13.19
CA ILE A 247 3.13 9.79 -12.71
C ILE A 247 2.13 10.71 -12.03
N ASP A 248 2.35 10.98 -10.76
CA ASP A 248 1.55 11.89 -9.96
C ASP A 248 2.37 13.09 -9.50
N PHE A 249 1.68 14.20 -9.28
CA PHE A 249 2.20 15.44 -8.78
C PHE A 249 1.38 15.87 -7.58
N SER A 250 2.05 16.28 -6.52
CA SER A 250 1.40 16.78 -5.32
C SER A 250 1.87 18.19 -4.96
N GLY A 251 0.97 18.97 -4.40
CA GLY A 251 1.27 20.23 -3.72
C GLY A 251 0.49 20.30 -2.42
N GLU A 252 1.17 20.29 -1.29
CA GLU A 252 0.58 20.45 0.03
C GLU A 252 1.02 21.77 0.64
N TYR A 253 0.07 22.67 0.88
CA TYR A 253 0.30 23.94 1.52
C TYR A 253 -0.29 23.93 2.93
N ASN A 254 0.55 24.16 3.94
CA ASN A 254 0.11 24.37 5.31
C ASN A 254 0.25 25.85 5.64
N LEU A 255 -0.86 26.52 5.91
CA LEU A 255 -0.88 27.92 6.32
C LEU A 255 -0.54 28.07 7.81
N ASP A 256 -1.15 27.20 8.63
CA ASP A 256 -0.99 27.10 10.07
C ASP A 256 -1.35 25.69 10.57
N GLU A 257 -1.38 25.48 11.88
CA GLU A 257 -1.69 24.16 12.48
C GLU A 257 -3.12 23.66 12.21
N ASN A 258 -4.03 24.56 11.81
CA ASN A 258 -5.45 24.28 11.63
C ASN A 258 -5.90 24.39 10.18
N THR A 259 -5.11 25.01 9.31
CA THR A 259 -5.49 25.34 7.93
C THR A 259 -4.47 24.81 6.93
N SER A 260 -4.92 23.94 6.04
CA SER A 260 -4.10 23.40 4.95
C SER A 260 -4.90 23.21 3.66
N PHE A 261 -4.16 23.15 2.56
CA PHE A 261 -4.65 22.90 1.22
C PHE A 261 -3.78 21.85 0.55
N SER A 262 -4.37 20.91 -0.18
CA SER A 262 -3.63 19.93 -0.96
C SER A 262 -4.20 19.84 -2.36
N LEU A 263 -3.32 19.76 -3.35
CA LEU A 263 -3.64 19.48 -4.74
C LEU A 263 -2.87 18.23 -5.15
N LEU A 264 -3.55 17.29 -5.80
CA LEU A 264 -2.93 16.12 -6.38
C LEU A 264 -3.44 15.95 -7.81
N GLY A 265 -2.54 15.64 -8.74
CA GLY A 265 -2.89 15.33 -10.11
C GLY A 265 -2.06 14.17 -10.62
N GLY A 266 -2.69 13.23 -11.31
CA GLY A 266 -2.05 12.00 -11.78
C GLY A 266 -2.36 11.70 -13.23
N VAL A 267 -1.42 11.02 -13.89
CA VAL A 267 -1.64 10.42 -15.22
C VAL A 267 -1.09 9.00 -15.25
N ALA A 268 -1.98 8.07 -15.58
CA ALA A 268 -1.69 6.66 -15.74
C ALA A 268 -1.66 6.27 -17.22
N PHE A 269 -0.66 5.48 -17.58
CA PHE A 269 -0.48 4.89 -18.90
C PHE A 269 -0.66 3.38 -18.80
N SER A 270 -1.64 2.85 -19.51
CA SER A 270 -1.99 1.43 -19.47
C SER A 270 -0.91 0.58 -20.17
N GLY A 271 -0.46 -0.46 -19.50
CA GLY A 271 0.24 -1.58 -20.08
C GLY A 271 -0.71 -2.58 -20.76
N PRO A 272 -0.17 -3.59 -21.45
CA PRO A 272 -0.97 -4.58 -22.18
C PRO A 272 -1.92 -5.39 -21.29
N VAL A 273 -1.62 -5.53 -20.00
CA VAL A 273 -2.47 -6.24 -19.03
C VAL A 273 -3.63 -5.38 -18.58
N ALA A 274 -3.39 -4.10 -18.26
CA ALA A 274 -4.44 -3.20 -17.74
C ALA A 274 -5.62 -3.08 -18.68
N LYS A 275 -5.39 -2.97 -20.00
CA LYS A 275 -6.49 -2.92 -20.97
C LYS A 275 -7.38 -4.17 -20.91
N LYS A 276 -6.79 -5.35 -20.70
CA LYS A 276 -7.57 -6.59 -20.60
C LYS A 276 -8.29 -6.71 -19.26
N LEU A 277 -7.68 -6.26 -18.16
CA LEU A 277 -8.36 -6.15 -16.87
C LEU A 277 -9.57 -5.22 -16.98
N ALA A 278 -9.37 -4.02 -17.55
CA ALA A 278 -10.44 -3.06 -17.78
C ALA A 278 -11.57 -3.61 -18.67
N ILE A 279 -11.27 -4.40 -19.70
CA ILE A 279 -12.30 -5.05 -20.54
C ILE A 279 -13.12 -6.06 -19.72
N ASN A 280 -12.46 -6.82 -18.83
CA ASN A 280 -13.15 -7.83 -18.01
C ASN A 280 -14.07 -7.18 -16.97
N ASP A 281 -13.68 -6.02 -16.44
CA ASP A 281 -14.44 -5.30 -15.42
C ASP A 281 -15.47 -4.31 -16.02
N ALA A 282 -15.35 -3.98 -17.31
CA ALA A 282 -16.26 -3.05 -17.98
C ALA A 282 -17.68 -3.65 -18.12
N PRO A 283 -18.74 -2.82 -17.99
CA PRO A 283 -20.09 -3.25 -18.31
C PRO A 283 -20.19 -3.79 -19.74
N LYS A 284 -21.01 -4.83 -19.96
CA LYS A 284 -21.13 -5.54 -21.25
C LYS A 284 -21.48 -4.66 -22.46
N TYR A 285 -22.00 -3.45 -22.24
CA TYR A 285 -22.34 -2.49 -23.29
C TYR A 285 -21.19 -1.56 -23.70
N VAL A 286 -20.07 -1.56 -22.96
CA VAL A 286 -18.87 -0.79 -23.31
C VAL A 286 -18.05 -1.59 -24.32
N SER A 287 -17.79 -1.00 -25.49
CA SER A 287 -16.96 -1.64 -26.50
C SER A 287 -15.49 -1.64 -26.05
N PRO A 288 -14.76 -2.75 -26.19
CA PRO A 288 -13.31 -2.81 -25.91
C PRO A 288 -12.48 -1.74 -26.64
N ASN A 289 -12.99 -1.23 -27.77
CA ASN A 289 -12.34 -0.19 -28.56
C ASN A 289 -12.51 1.21 -27.95
N GLN A 290 -13.44 1.39 -27.00
CA GLN A 290 -13.66 2.65 -26.27
C GLN A 290 -12.74 2.80 -25.05
N ILE A 291 -12.02 1.73 -24.66
CA ILE A 291 -11.07 1.78 -23.55
C ILE A 291 -9.74 2.33 -24.07
N GLY A 292 -9.48 3.58 -23.72
CA GLY A 292 -8.24 4.30 -23.99
C GLY A 292 -7.04 3.73 -23.22
N SER A 293 -5.84 4.20 -23.57
CA SER A 293 -4.59 3.77 -22.94
C SER A 293 -4.06 4.72 -21.87
N THR A 294 -4.79 5.81 -21.61
CA THR A 294 -4.36 6.87 -20.69
C THR A 294 -5.55 7.30 -19.86
N SER A 295 -5.33 7.52 -18.56
CA SER A 295 -6.31 8.08 -17.65
C SER A 295 -5.65 9.15 -16.81
N GLY A 296 -6.38 10.19 -16.45
CA GLY A 296 -5.89 11.27 -15.62
C GLY A 296 -6.90 11.62 -14.53
N VAL A 297 -6.40 12.16 -13.43
CA VAL A 297 -7.19 12.58 -12.27
C VAL A 297 -6.63 13.88 -11.72
N LEU A 298 -7.50 14.69 -11.13
CA LEU A 298 -7.13 15.87 -10.38
C LEU A 298 -8.02 15.94 -9.14
N GLU A 299 -7.40 16.06 -7.98
CA GLU A 299 -8.06 16.15 -6.70
C GLU A 299 -7.57 17.38 -5.94
N ALA A 300 -8.51 18.09 -5.31
CA ALA A 300 -8.21 19.26 -4.50
C ALA A 300 -8.90 19.14 -3.15
N TYR A 301 -8.13 19.36 -2.09
CA TYR A 301 -8.55 19.24 -0.71
C TYR A 301 -8.30 20.55 0.02
N PHE A 302 -9.29 20.99 0.79
CA PHE A 302 -9.14 22.10 1.71
C PHE A 302 -9.52 21.62 3.11
N TYR A 303 -8.63 21.86 4.07
CA TYR A 303 -8.82 21.46 5.44
C TYR A 303 -8.80 22.68 6.36
N LYS A 304 -9.80 22.75 7.24
CA LYS A 304 -9.86 23.72 8.33
C LYS A 304 -10.42 23.06 9.58
N HIS A 305 -9.61 23.00 10.64
CA HIS A 305 -10.08 22.63 11.97
C HIS A 305 -10.71 23.84 12.66
N PHE A 306 -11.90 23.66 13.25
CA PHE A 306 -12.58 24.67 14.08
C PHE A 306 -12.43 24.37 15.57
#